data_AF-A0A2H9NAU0-F1
#
_entry.id   AF-A0A2H9NAU0-F1
#
_cell.length_a   1.000
_cell.length_b   1.000
_cell.length_c   1.000
_cell.angle_alpha   90.00
_cell.angle_beta   90.00
_cell.angle_gamma   90.00
#
_symmetry.space_group_name_H-M   'P 1'
#
loop_
_entity.id
_entity.type
_entity.pdbx_description
1 polymer ?
#
loop_
_entity_poly.entity_id
_entity_poly.type
_entity_poly.pdbx_seq_one_letter_code
_entity_poly.pdbx_strand_id
1 'polypeptide(L)'
;VLRECGITYEQLVDIGILIGTDFNPEGIKGLGPKTALKLIKEHGNIENALPHLKNAEFPVEHQRIREIFLKPKVIDNYKIESKEPDVEDVVNFICRERDFSEDRVRKALEKMRKGTEKLKGKTTLEKWFG
;
A
#
# COMPACT_ATOMS: atom_id res chain seq x y z
N VAL A 1 -11.16 6.66 9.62
CA VAL A 1 -10.92 7.48 8.40
C VAL A 1 -12.20 7.83 7.65
N LEU A 2 -12.76 7.01 6.75
CA LEU A 2 -13.91 7.41 5.89
C LEU A 2 -15.09 8.00 6.68
N ARG A 3 -15.54 7.30 7.72
CA ARG A 3 -16.62 7.74 8.61
C ARG A 3 -16.30 9.05 9.35
N GLU A 4 -15.06 9.19 9.80
CA GLU A 4 -14.59 10.34 10.58
C GLU A 4 -14.47 11.60 9.71
N CYS A 5 -14.02 11.44 8.47
CA CYS A 5 -13.97 12.52 7.49
C CYS A 5 -15.32 12.79 6.81
N GLY A 6 -16.26 11.84 6.90
CA GLY A 6 -17.57 11.90 6.27
C GLY A 6 -17.49 11.91 4.74
N ILE A 7 -16.72 10.98 4.18
CA ILE A 7 -16.46 10.84 2.74
C ILE A 7 -16.56 9.37 2.30
N THR A 8 -16.81 9.15 1.01
CA THR A 8 -16.77 7.80 0.41
C THR A 8 -15.34 7.39 0.04
N TYR A 9 -15.15 6.13 -0.34
CA TYR A 9 -13.86 5.64 -0.83
C TYR A 9 -13.43 6.37 -2.12
N GLU A 10 -14.36 6.57 -3.05
CA GLU A 10 -14.13 7.31 -4.29
C GLU A 10 -13.73 8.75 -4.03
N GLN A 11 -14.36 9.39 -3.05
CA GLN A 11 -14.00 10.74 -2.62
C GLN A 11 -12.60 10.78 -1.98
N LEU A 12 -12.21 9.75 -1.24
CA LEU A 12 -10.87 9.65 -0.69
C LEU A 12 -9.82 9.51 -1.82
N VAL A 13 -10.09 8.72 -2.85
CA VAL A 13 -9.22 8.62 -4.03
C VAL A 13 -9.12 9.98 -4.73
N ASP A 14 -10.25 10.66 -4.90
CA ASP A 14 -10.30 11.99 -5.50
C ASP A 14 -9.47 13.02 -4.73
N ILE A 15 -9.59 13.02 -3.40
CA ILE A 15 -8.78 13.86 -2.52
C ILE A 15 -7.28 13.54 -2.70
N GLY A 16 -6.92 12.25 -2.76
CA GLY A 16 -5.54 11.82 -3.00
C GLY A 16 -5.00 12.33 -4.32
N ILE A 17 -5.76 12.21 -5.41
CA ILE A 17 -5.38 12.72 -6.74
C ILE A 17 -5.20 14.23 -6.73
N LEU A 18 -6.06 14.99 -6.04
CA LEU A 18 -5.89 16.45 -5.94
C LEU A 18 -4.63 16.86 -5.17
N ILE A 19 -4.25 16.12 -4.13
CA ILE A 19 -3.07 16.40 -3.31
C ILE A 19 -1.78 15.96 -4.03
N GLY A 20 -1.84 14.82 -4.71
CA GLY A 20 -0.70 14.16 -5.35
C GLY A 20 -0.61 12.69 -4.94
N THR A 21 -0.35 11.85 -5.92
CA THR A 21 -0.12 10.39 -5.74
C THR A 21 1.16 9.99 -6.48
N ASP A 22 1.61 8.74 -6.35
CA ASP A 22 2.72 8.22 -7.15
C ASP A 22 2.47 8.30 -8.67
N PHE A 23 1.19 8.40 -9.10
CA PHE A 23 0.79 8.53 -10.50
C PHE A 23 0.61 9.99 -10.96
N ASN A 24 0.60 10.94 -10.02
CA ASN A 24 0.63 12.37 -10.28
C ASN A 24 1.32 13.13 -9.13
N PRO A 25 2.66 13.01 -8.99
CA PRO A 25 3.38 13.41 -7.77
C PRO A 25 3.21 14.88 -7.39
N GLU A 26 3.08 15.75 -8.38
CA GLU A 26 2.93 17.19 -8.17
C GLU A 26 1.53 17.58 -7.65
N GLY A 27 0.54 16.68 -7.75
CA GLY A 27 -0.86 16.99 -7.44
C GLY A 27 -1.33 18.24 -8.18
N ILE A 28 -2.24 18.98 -7.55
CA ILE A 28 -2.56 20.34 -7.95
C ILE A 28 -1.83 21.31 -7.02
N LYS A 29 -0.97 22.17 -7.60
CA LYS A 29 -0.17 23.13 -6.82
C LYS A 29 -1.05 23.98 -5.92
N GLY A 30 -0.71 24.02 -4.64
CA GLY A 30 -1.44 24.78 -3.61
C GLY A 30 -2.62 24.04 -2.98
N LEU A 31 -2.92 22.80 -3.38
CA LEU A 31 -3.89 21.95 -2.69
C LEU A 31 -3.20 21.01 -1.71
N GLY A 32 -3.42 21.28 -0.41
CA GLY A 32 -3.09 20.35 0.66
C GLY A 32 -4.30 19.53 1.13
N PRO A 33 -4.10 18.58 2.08
CA PRO A 33 -5.15 17.65 2.53
C PRO A 33 -6.44 18.30 3.01
N LYS A 34 -6.32 19.39 3.81
CA LYS A 34 -7.49 20.09 4.36
C LYS A 34 -8.32 20.77 3.27
N THR A 35 -7.66 21.41 2.30
CA THR A 35 -8.31 22.14 1.22
C THR A 35 -8.94 21.17 0.22
N ALA A 36 -8.22 20.10 -0.17
CA ALA A 36 -8.74 19.06 -1.05
C ALA A 36 -9.97 18.36 -0.44
N LEU A 37 -9.92 18.02 0.86
CA LEU A 37 -11.06 17.45 1.57
C LEU A 37 -12.27 18.39 1.54
N LYS A 38 -12.07 19.68 1.86
CA LYS A 38 -13.17 20.65 1.82
C LYS A 38 -13.79 20.74 0.43
N LEU A 39 -12.95 20.84 -0.60
CA LEU A 39 -13.37 20.98 -1.99
C LEU A 39 -14.19 19.76 -2.47
N ILE A 40 -13.72 18.54 -2.18
CA ILE A 40 -14.45 17.32 -2.57
C ILE A 40 -15.75 17.15 -1.76
N LYS A 41 -15.79 17.57 -0.49
CA LYS A 41 -17.05 17.57 0.26
C LYS A 41 -18.07 18.57 -0.27
N GLU A 42 -17.61 19.69 -0.83
CA GLU A 42 -18.46 20.73 -1.39
C GLU A 42 -18.97 20.37 -2.79
N HIS A 43 -18.12 19.79 -3.65
CA HIS A 43 -18.44 19.54 -5.06
C HIS A 43 -18.71 18.06 -5.38
N GLY A 44 -18.46 17.15 -4.44
CA GLY A 44 -18.75 15.72 -4.55
C GLY A 44 -17.63 14.90 -5.17
N ASN A 45 -17.01 15.37 -6.26
CA ASN A 45 -15.96 14.65 -7.02
C ASN A 45 -15.00 15.63 -7.73
N ILE A 46 -13.92 15.10 -8.32
CA ILE A 46 -12.94 15.90 -9.09
C ILE A 46 -13.60 16.64 -10.25
N GLU A 47 -14.46 15.99 -11.04
CA GLU A 47 -15.08 16.58 -12.23
C GLU A 47 -15.80 17.89 -11.91
N ASN A 48 -16.53 17.91 -10.80
CA ASN A 48 -17.25 19.09 -10.31
C ASN A 48 -16.33 20.10 -9.60
N ALA A 49 -15.20 19.66 -9.06
CA ALA A 49 -14.24 20.52 -8.35
C ALA A 49 -13.31 21.28 -9.30
N LEU A 50 -12.95 20.70 -10.45
CA LEU A 50 -11.99 21.27 -11.41
C LEU A 50 -12.33 22.69 -11.89
N PRO A 51 -13.60 23.04 -12.19
CA PRO A 51 -13.95 24.41 -12.59
C PRO A 51 -13.64 25.48 -11.54
N HIS A 52 -13.48 25.08 -10.27
CA HIS A 52 -13.17 25.98 -9.15
C HIS A 52 -11.67 26.09 -8.86
N LEU A 53 -10.84 25.38 -9.62
CA LEU A 53 -9.40 25.33 -9.47
C LEU A 53 -8.70 26.11 -10.57
N LYS A 54 -7.67 26.88 -10.20
CA LYS A 54 -6.81 27.57 -11.17
C LYS A 54 -5.68 26.63 -11.58
N ASN A 55 -5.45 26.48 -12.88
CA ASN A 55 -4.33 25.72 -13.46
C ASN A 55 -4.26 24.26 -12.98
N ALA A 56 -5.40 23.56 -12.98
CA ALA A 56 -5.44 22.13 -12.72
C ALA A 56 -4.84 21.38 -13.93
N GLU A 57 -3.60 20.92 -13.77
CA GLU A 57 -2.91 20.12 -14.76
C GLU A 57 -2.64 18.73 -14.18
N PHE A 58 -2.88 17.71 -14.98
CA PHE A 58 -2.55 16.33 -14.64
C PHE A 58 -1.62 15.75 -15.71
N PRO A 59 -0.64 14.90 -15.33
CA PRO A 59 0.25 14.25 -16.30
C PRO A 59 -0.51 13.29 -17.23
N VAL A 60 -1.65 12.76 -16.77
CA VAL A 60 -2.59 11.92 -17.52
C VAL A 60 -4.02 12.27 -17.06
N GLU A 61 -5.04 11.84 -17.82
CA GLU A 61 -6.44 12.00 -17.40
C GLU A 61 -6.67 11.46 -15.98
N HIS A 62 -7.24 12.29 -15.10
CA HIS A 62 -7.44 11.94 -13.70
C HIS A 62 -8.34 10.70 -13.52
N GLN A 63 -9.24 10.42 -14.46
CA GLN A 63 -10.05 9.20 -14.50
C GLN A 63 -9.19 7.94 -14.58
N ARG A 64 -8.11 7.94 -15.38
CA ARG A 64 -7.19 6.80 -15.47
C ARG A 64 -6.48 6.56 -14.15
N ILE A 65 -6.08 7.62 -13.45
CA ILE A 65 -5.46 7.50 -12.13
C ILE A 65 -6.49 6.94 -11.14
N ARG A 66 -7.71 7.47 -11.14
CA ARG A 66 -8.81 6.99 -10.30
C ARG A 66 -9.07 5.50 -10.51
N GLU A 67 -9.06 5.02 -11.76
CA GLU A 67 -9.27 3.60 -12.08
C GLU A 67 -8.21 2.68 -11.47
N ILE A 68 -6.94 3.11 -11.38
CA ILE A 68 -5.88 2.30 -10.74
C ILE A 68 -6.24 1.99 -9.29
N PHE A 69 -6.82 2.95 -8.58
CA PHE A 69 -7.23 2.78 -7.18
C PHE A 69 -8.58 2.09 -7.02
N LEU A 70 -9.57 2.42 -7.86
CA LEU A 70 -10.92 1.87 -7.74
C LEU A 70 -11.07 0.47 -8.34
N LYS A 71 -10.26 0.14 -9.35
CA LYS A 71 -10.30 -1.14 -10.08
C LYS A 71 -8.88 -1.67 -10.31
N PRO A 72 -8.09 -1.90 -9.25
CA PRO A 72 -6.76 -2.44 -9.39
C PRO A 72 -6.83 -3.85 -9.99
N LYS A 73 -5.84 -4.19 -10.82
CA LYS A 73 -5.68 -5.57 -11.28
C LYS A 73 -5.19 -6.41 -10.11
N VAL A 74 -6.09 -7.19 -9.53
CA VAL A 74 -5.81 -8.12 -8.43
C VAL A 74 -5.80 -9.56 -8.93
N ILE A 75 -5.11 -10.43 -8.19
CA ILE A 75 -5.09 -11.87 -8.42
C ILE A 75 -5.68 -12.52 -7.17
N ASP A 76 -6.81 -13.21 -7.32
CA ASP A 76 -7.49 -13.87 -6.20
C ASP A 76 -7.04 -15.33 -6.02
N ASN A 77 -6.44 -15.92 -7.07
CA ASN A 77 -6.02 -17.31 -7.06
C ASN A 77 -4.57 -17.46 -6.58
N TYR A 78 -4.38 -17.43 -5.26
CA TYR A 78 -3.10 -17.76 -4.61
C TYR A 78 -3.34 -18.49 -3.29
N LYS A 79 -2.31 -19.21 -2.83
CA LYS A 79 -2.30 -19.86 -1.52
C LYS A 79 -1.26 -19.22 -0.62
N ILE A 80 -1.65 -18.86 0.59
CA ILE A 80 -0.73 -18.36 1.61
C ILE A 80 -0.18 -19.58 2.36
N GLU A 81 1.03 -20.00 2.00
CA GLU A 81 1.73 -21.13 2.63
C GLU A 81 3.08 -20.69 3.19
N SER A 82 3.32 -20.98 4.46
CA SER A 82 4.65 -20.81 5.06
C SER A 82 5.47 -22.08 4.88
N LYS A 83 6.47 -22.04 4.01
CA LYS A 83 7.45 -23.12 3.80
C LYS A 83 8.70 -22.89 4.64
N GLU A 84 9.39 -23.97 4.98
CA GLU A 84 10.70 -23.86 5.62
C GLU A 84 11.74 -23.39 4.59
N PRO A 85 12.65 -22.47 4.96
CA PRO A 85 13.69 -22.02 4.05
C PRO A 85 14.70 -23.14 3.82
N ASP A 86 15.19 -23.25 2.58
CA ASP A 86 16.39 -24.03 2.30
C ASP A 86 17.61 -23.27 2.84
N VAL A 87 18.19 -23.77 3.93
CA VAL A 87 19.27 -23.08 4.64
C VAL A 87 20.52 -22.98 3.77
N GLU A 88 20.87 -24.04 3.04
CA GLU A 88 22.11 -24.05 2.27
C GLU A 88 21.97 -23.21 1.01
N ASP A 89 20.84 -23.25 0.31
CA ASP A 89 20.60 -22.38 -0.84
C ASP A 89 20.58 -20.90 -0.44
N VAL A 90 19.97 -20.57 0.70
CA VAL A 90 20.00 -19.20 1.23
C VAL A 90 21.42 -18.75 1.58
N VAL A 91 22.22 -19.62 2.21
CA VAL A 91 23.62 -19.31 2.52
C VAL A 91 24.43 -19.15 1.25
N ASN A 92 24.24 -20.02 0.24
CA ASN A 92 24.91 -19.93 -1.05
C ASN A 92 24.61 -18.59 -1.73
N PHE A 93 23.33 -18.24 -1.88
CA PHE A 93 22.92 -17.00 -2.53
C PHE A 93 23.42 -15.75 -1.77
N ILE A 94 23.21 -15.71 -0.45
CA ILE A 94 23.47 -14.49 0.34
C ILE A 94 24.95 -14.33 0.68
N CYS A 95 25.65 -15.42 1.02
CA CYS A 95 27.03 -15.33 1.50
C CYS A 95 28.04 -15.44 0.36
N ARG A 96 27.79 -16.33 -0.62
CA ARG A 96 28.75 -16.56 -1.71
C ARG A 96 28.56 -15.60 -2.88
N GLU A 97 27.32 -15.24 -3.22
CA GLU A 97 27.06 -14.33 -4.35
C GLU A 97 26.87 -12.86 -3.96
N ARG A 98 26.63 -12.58 -2.67
CA ARG A 98 26.37 -11.21 -2.17
C ARG A 98 27.30 -10.80 -1.02
N ASP A 99 28.29 -11.63 -0.69
CA ASP A 99 29.38 -11.37 0.28
C ASP A 99 28.93 -11.01 1.71
N PHE A 100 27.78 -11.53 2.13
CA PHE A 100 27.37 -11.42 3.53
C PHE A 100 28.15 -12.41 4.41
N SER A 101 28.25 -12.07 5.70
CA SER A 101 28.85 -12.96 6.70
C SER A 101 27.96 -14.17 6.96
N GLU A 102 28.49 -15.35 6.66
CA GLU A 102 27.78 -16.63 6.82
C GLU A 102 27.31 -16.85 8.25
N ASP A 103 28.16 -16.57 9.25
CA ASP A 103 27.80 -16.69 10.66
C ASP A 103 26.57 -15.86 11.03
N ARG A 104 26.45 -14.65 10.47
CA ARG A 104 25.28 -13.79 10.72
C ARG A 104 24.04 -14.35 10.05
N VAL A 105 24.15 -14.83 8.81
CA VAL A 105 23.04 -15.41 8.04
C VAL A 105 22.51 -16.68 8.71
N ARG A 106 23.40 -17.61 9.09
CA ARG A 106 23.01 -18.85 9.77
C ARG A 106 22.32 -18.58 11.11
N LYS A 107 22.84 -17.67 11.93
CA LYS A 107 22.20 -17.27 13.20
C LYS A 107 20.81 -16.66 12.98
N ALA A 108 20.62 -15.86 11.93
CA ALA A 108 19.33 -15.28 11.59
C ALA A 108 18.32 -16.36 11.17
N LEU A 109 18.74 -17.32 10.33
CA LEU A 109 17.91 -18.45 9.91
C LEU A 109 17.48 -19.33 11.09
N GLU A 110 18.40 -19.61 12.02
CA GLU A 110 18.08 -20.37 13.23
C GLU A 110 17.06 -19.64 14.11
N LYS A 111 17.22 -18.32 14.29
CA LYS A 111 16.27 -17.49 15.03
C LYS A 111 14.90 -17.48 14.36
N MET A 112 14.85 -17.39 13.03
CA MET A 112 13.61 -17.44 12.25
C MET A 112 12.88 -18.77 12.47
N ARG A 113 13.58 -19.91 12.34
CA ARG A 113 13.01 -21.24 12.55
C ARG A 113 12.38 -21.39 13.94
N LYS A 114 13.12 -21.00 14.98
CA LYS A 114 12.63 -21.01 16.38
C LYS A 114 11.40 -20.10 16.57
N GLY A 115 11.33 -18.97 15.86
CA GLY A 115 10.17 -18.08 15.89
C GLY A 115 8.94 -18.71 15.26
N THR A 116 9.10 -19.34 14.10
CA THR A 116 8.01 -20.02 13.36
C THR A 116 7.46 -21.21 14.14
N GLU A 117 8.30 -22.02 14.79
CA GLU A 117 7.87 -23.12 15.67
C GLU A 117 7.00 -22.63 16.83
N LYS A 118 7.40 -21.52 17.48
CA LYS A 118 6.63 -20.91 18.58
C LYS A 118 5.27 -20.39 18.15
N LEU A 119 5.16 -19.85 16.93
CA LEU A 119 3.91 -19.33 16.37
C LEU A 119 2.95 -20.47 15.96
N LYS A 120 3.47 -21.56 15.38
CA LYS A 120 2.66 -22.76 15.06
C LYS A 120 2.00 -23.38 16.31
N GLY A 121 2.64 -23.27 17.47
CA GLY A 121 2.14 -23.81 18.75
C GLY A 121 1.16 -22.91 19.52
N LYS A 122 0.94 -21.66 19.11
CA LYS A 122 0.03 -20.72 19.79
C LYS A 122 -1.05 -20.22 18.84
N THR A 123 -2.21 -20.87 18.82
CA THR A 123 -3.43 -20.29 18.25
C THR A 123 -4.10 -19.40 19.30
N THR A 124 -4.10 -18.08 19.09
CA THR A 124 -4.89 -17.14 19.89
C THR A 124 -6.34 -17.12 19.44
N LEU A 125 -7.26 -16.77 20.36
CA LEU A 125 -8.70 -16.63 20.09
C LEU A 125 -8.98 -15.61 18.97
N GLU A 126 -8.11 -14.62 18.80
CA GLU A 126 -8.17 -13.61 17.72
C GLU A 126 -8.17 -14.24 16.31
N LYS A 127 -7.59 -15.43 16.13
CA LYS A 127 -7.62 -16.15 14.85
C LYS A 127 -9.03 -16.56 14.42
N TRP A 128 -9.98 -16.62 15.37
CA TRP A 128 -11.33 -17.16 15.16
C TRP A 128 -12.43 -16.09 15.24
N PHE A 129 -12.16 -14.96 15.90
CA PHE A 129 -13.16 -13.92 16.18
C PHE A 129 -12.80 -12.54 15.61
N GLY A 130 -11.82 -12.49 14.70
CA GLY A 130 -11.44 -11.27 13.98
C GLY A 130 -12.52 -10.76 13.04
#